data_AF-A0A5Z6FM80-F1
#
_entry.id   AF-A0A5Z6FM80-F1
#
_cell.length_a   1.000
_cell.length_b   1.000
_cell.length_c   1.000
_cell.angle_alpha   90.00
_cell.angle_beta   90.00
_cell.angle_gamma   90.00
#
_symmetry.space_group_name_H-M   'P 1'
#
loop_
_entity.id
_entity.type
_entity.pdbx_description
1 polymer ?
#
loop_
_entity_poly.entity_id
_entity_poly.type
_entity_poly.pdbx_seq_one_letter_code
_entity_poly.pdbx_strand_id
1 'polypeptide(L)'
;MNLARNAVPATRRINSKPLTGDITLWASDVGALPIAGGRLNGALGIGADNALGGNSIVLGDNDTGFKQDGDGVLGIYANNARIGYIDNSGLHMSVNVLTNGGIRVGDGKQFSLTSNNNSTMTATFNLWGGADRPTVIELDDDQGWQFYSQRNTDGSISFRVNGQMEPNSYSNFDSRYVQDIRLGSLQYGQVWNGPGFSDTSGYVITGITNGNSDELVDGAHRRPIQKLIGNQWYNVVSI
;
A
#
# COMPACT_ATOMS: atom_id res chain seq x y z
N MET A 1 60.36 66.83 -40.92
CA MET A 1 59.00 66.62 -40.36
C MET A 1 59.15 65.60 -39.24
N ASN A 2 59.00 65.99 -37.97
CA ASN A 2 59.22 65.07 -36.86
C ASN A 2 57.93 64.25 -36.66
N LEU A 3 57.84 63.10 -37.35
CA LEU A 3 56.63 62.25 -37.50
C LEU A 3 56.16 61.58 -36.18
N ALA A 4 56.71 61.97 -35.02
CA ALA A 4 56.57 61.22 -33.76
C ALA A 4 55.75 61.91 -32.63
N ARG A 5 55.14 63.10 -32.81
CA ARG A 5 54.57 63.87 -31.67
C ARG A 5 53.35 63.24 -30.97
N ASN A 6 52.51 62.48 -31.68
CA ASN A 6 51.37 61.70 -31.15
C ASN A 6 51.39 60.23 -31.60
N ALA A 7 52.43 59.85 -32.35
CA ALA A 7 52.67 58.45 -32.60
C ALA A 7 52.88 57.80 -31.23
N VAL A 8 52.22 56.65 -31.02
CA VAL A 8 52.30 55.92 -29.77
C VAL A 8 53.78 55.85 -29.39
N PRO A 9 54.18 56.51 -28.28
CA PRO A 9 55.58 56.59 -27.94
C PRO A 9 56.12 55.17 -27.85
N ALA A 10 57.18 54.88 -28.61
CA ALA A 10 57.73 53.52 -28.76
C ALA A 10 58.18 52.89 -27.43
N THR A 11 58.18 53.67 -26.35
CA THR A 11 58.47 53.24 -24.98
C THR A 11 57.29 52.62 -24.24
N ARG A 12 56.04 52.69 -24.71
CA ARG A 12 54.88 52.05 -24.04
C ARG A 12 54.84 50.54 -24.25
N ARG A 13 54.38 49.81 -23.24
CA ARG A 13 54.42 48.33 -23.18
C ARG A 13 53.15 47.68 -22.60
N ILE A 14 52.91 46.42 -22.94
CA ILE A 14 51.91 45.52 -22.32
C ILE A 14 52.64 44.30 -21.73
N ASN A 15 52.40 44.01 -20.44
CA ASN A 15 53.11 43.01 -19.66
C ASN A 15 54.65 43.04 -19.91
N SER A 16 55.18 44.27 -19.98
CA SER A 16 56.58 44.58 -20.24
C SER A 16 57.11 44.39 -21.67
N LYS A 17 56.26 44.33 -22.72
CA LYS A 17 56.68 44.31 -24.16
C LYS A 17 56.18 45.52 -25.00
N PRO A 18 57.03 46.19 -25.83
CA PRO A 18 56.70 47.45 -26.53
C PRO A 18 55.79 47.32 -27.76
N LEU A 19 55.09 48.40 -28.11
CA LEU A 19 54.06 48.44 -29.15
C LEU A 19 54.55 49.11 -30.44
N THR A 20 54.54 48.36 -31.55
CA THR A 20 55.13 48.75 -32.83
C THR A 20 54.26 48.45 -34.07
N GLY A 21 53.02 47.96 -33.91
CA GLY A 21 52.03 47.63 -34.98
C GLY A 21 50.71 47.07 -34.42
N ASP A 22 49.78 46.59 -35.29
CA ASP A 22 48.43 46.07 -34.93
C ASP A 22 48.45 44.61 -34.38
N ILE A 23 47.38 44.19 -33.68
CA ILE A 23 47.32 42.92 -32.92
C ILE A 23 45.95 42.22 -33.07
N THR A 24 45.94 40.88 -33.13
CA THR A 24 44.76 39.98 -33.17
C THR A 24 44.90 38.83 -32.17
N LEU A 25 43.80 38.30 -31.59
CA LEU A 25 43.79 37.26 -30.52
C LEU A 25 42.76 36.12 -30.73
N TRP A 26 43.02 34.95 -30.13
CA TRP A 26 42.25 33.69 -30.15
C TRP A 26 41.95 33.14 -28.74
N ALA A 27 41.05 32.15 -28.60
CA ALA A 27 40.69 31.55 -27.29
C ALA A 27 41.88 30.89 -26.57
N SER A 28 42.84 30.36 -27.33
CA SER A 28 44.13 29.88 -26.83
C SER A 28 44.94 30.97 -26.15
N ASP A 29 44.79 32.23 -26.57
CA ASP A 29 45.63 33.34 -26.13
C ASP A 29 45.20 33.87 -24.75
N VAL A 30 43.99 33.49 -24.28
CA VAL A 30 43.41 33.91 -23.00
C VAL A 30 42.96 32.73 -22.11
N GLY A 31 43.09 31.50 -22.60
CA GLY A 31 42.77 30.29 -21.84
C GLY A 31 41.27 29.94 -21.75
N ALA A 32 40.45 30.38 -22.72
CA ALA A 32 39.01 30.11 -22.75
C ALA A 32 38.64 28.85 -23.59
N LEU A 33 37.46 28.25 -23.35
CA LEU A 33 37.00 27.07 -24.11
C LEU A 33 36.36 27.46 -25.48
N PRO A 34 36.68 26.79 -26.62
CA PRO A 34 36.20 27.19 -27.96
C PRO A 34 34.69 27.00 -28.24
N ILE A 35 34.16 27.73 -29.25
CA ILE A 35 32.73 27.69 -29.65
C ILE A 35 32.27 26.37 -30.28
N ALA A 36 33.18 25.55 -30.81
CA ALA A 36 32.90 24.19 -31.27
C ALA A 36 32.91 23.15 -30.12
N GLY A 37 32.98 23.63 -28.86
CA GLY A 37 33.18 22.80 -27.68
C GLY A 37 34.65 22.39 -27.50
N GLY A 38 34.91 21.72 -26.39
CA GLY A 38 36.22 21.20 -26.07
C GLY A 38 36.26 20.64 -24.66
N ARG A 39 37.43 20.17 -24.24
CA ARG A 39 37.65 19.62 -22.90
C ARG A 39 38.01 20.75 -21.95
N LEU A 40 37.18 21.02 -20.93
CA LEU A 40 37.54 21.89 -19.82
C LEU A 40 38.61 21.15 -19.00
N ASN A 41 39.87 21.51 -19.19
CA ASN A 41 40.96 20.83 -18.47
C ASN A 41 41.04 21.25 -16.99
N GLY A 42 40.15 22.14 -16.54
CA GLY A 42 40.01 22.65 -15.18
C GLY A 42 38.54 22.73 -14.73
N ALA A 43 38.37 23.09 -13.46
CA ALA A 43 37.18 23.11 -12.60
C ALA A 43 35.97 23.93 -13.14
N LEU A 44 34.78 23.34 -13.34
CA LEU A 44 33.51 24.11 -13.42
C LEU A 44 32.71 24.21 -12.09
N GLY A 45 32.88 25.33 -11.41
CA GLY A 45 32.23 25.63 -10.14
C GLY A 45 30.97 26.34 -10.49
N ILE A 46 29.86 25.93 -9.91
CA ILE A 46 28.59 26.59 -10.14
C ILE A 46 28.12 27.11 -8.79
N GLY A 47 28.29 28.41 -8.57
CA GLY A 47 27.76 29.12 -7.40
C GLY A 47 28.55 28.99 -6.08
N ALA A 48 29.50 28.08 -6.02
CA ALA A 48 30.66 28.20 -5.15
C ALA A 48 31.87 28.37 -6.07
N ASP A 49 33.00 28.86 -5.53
CA ASP A 49 34.28 28.54 -6.17
C ASP A 49 34.22 27.07 -6.55
N ASN A 50 34.73 26.73 -7.75
CA ASN A 50 34.89 25.33 -8.03
C ASN A 50 35.95 24.76 -7.07
N ALA A 51 35.51 24.41 -5.87
CA ALA A 51 36.26 23.62 -4.94
C ALA A 51 36.19 22.13 -5.33
N LEU A 52 35.30 21.70 -6.24
CA LEU A 52 35.24 20.37 -6.88
C LEU A 52 36.36 20.10 -7.96
N GLY A 53 37.04 21.08 -8.62
CA GLY A 53 38.16 20.85 -9.60
C GLY A 53 37.79 20.23 -10.98
N GLY A 54 38.56 20.37 -12.09
CA GLY A 54 38.32 19.65 -13.40
C GLY A 54 36.96 19.84 -14.19
N ASN A 55 36.62 18.98 -15.17
CA ASN A 55 35.28 18.97 -15.87
C ASN A 55 34.11 18.55 -14.95
N SER A 56 33.92 19.22 -13.80
CA SER A 56 32.98 18.84 -12.74
C SER A 56 31.92 19.91 -12.50
N ILE A 57 30.92 19.64 -11.65
CA ILE A 57 29.95 20.63 -11.19
C ILE A 57 29.92 20.62 -9.65
N VAL A 58 30.68 21.51 -8.98
CA VAL A 58 30.13 22.38 -7.90
C VAL A 58 28.67 22.21 -7.49
N LEU A 59 28.32 21.46 -6.44
CA LEU A 59 27.07 21.67 -5.68
C LEU A 59 27.34 21.71 -4.16
N GLY A 60 27.79 22.83 -3.60
CA GLY A 60 27.90 23.01 -2.14
C GLY A 60 29.19 22.46 -1.46
N ASP A 61 29.09 22.17 -0.16
CA ASP A 61 30.19 21.92 0.82
C ASP A 61 30.81 20.51 0.77
N ASN A 62 31.92 20.29 1.50
CA ASN A 62 32.93 19.21 1.35
C ASN A 62 32.40 17.76 1.41
N ASP A 63 31.14 17.57 1.77
CA ASP A 63 30.59 16.26 2.03
C ASP A 63 29.14 16.08 1.54
N THR A 64 28.64 16.97 0.66
CA THR A 64 27.32 16.88 0.01
C THR A 64 27.47 16.88 -1.54
N GLY A 65 26.73 16.03 -2.26
CA GLY A 65 26.74 16.02 -3.73
C GLY A 65 26.43 14.68 -4.41
N PHE A 66 26.76 14.56 -5.70
CA PHE A 66 26.62 13.30 -6.46
C PHE A 66 28.00 12.63 -6.62
N LYS A 67 28.11 11.34 -6.27
CA LYS A 67 29.37 10.59 -6.28
C LYS A 67 29.19 9.30 -7.08
N GLN A 68 30.05 9.06 -8.06
CA GLN A 68 30.12 7.74 -8.68
C GLN A 68 30.76 6.77 -7.68
N ASP A 69 29.95 5.86 -7.13
CA ASP A 69 30.36 4.97 -6.03
C ASP A 69 31.02 3.68 -6.53
N GLY A 70 30.90 3.40 -7.83
CA GLY A 70 31.39 2.21 -8.52
C GLY A 70 30.90 2.19 -9.98
N ASP A 71 31.32 1.19 -10.76
CA ASP A 71 30.87 1.05 -12.16
C ASP A 71 29.33 0.89 -12.22
N GLY A 72 28.67 1.74 -13.00
CA GLY A 72 27.21 1.78 -13.13
C GLY A 72 26.42 2.35 -11.94
N VAL A 73 27.07 2.91 -10.90
CA VAL A 73 26.39 3.40 -9.69
C VAL A 73 26.62 4.90 -9.47
N LEU A 74 25.54 5.68 -9.50
CA LEU A 74 25.54 7.12 -9.19
C LEU A 74 24.87 7.38 -7.84
N GLY A 75 25.66 7.68 -6.81
CA GLY A 75 25.20 8.00 -5.46
C GLY A 75 24.89 9.49 -5.24
N ILE A 76 23.99 9.77 -4.30
CA ILE A 76 23.54 11.09 -3.82
C ILE A 76 23.90 11.18 -2.33
N TYR A 77 24.73 12.15 -1.94
CA TYR A 77 25.30 12.30 -0.61
C TYR A 77 24.93 13.65 0.01
N ALA A 78 24.73 13.69 1.32
CA ALA A 78 24.61 14.88 2.14
C ALA A 78 25.39 14.69 3.44
N ASN A 79 26.28 15.63 3.77
CA ASN A 79 27.12 15.60 4.98
C ASN A 79 27.83 14.23 5.24
N ASN A 80 28.54 13.75 4.22
CA ASN A 80 29.29 12.49 4.10
C ASN A 80 28.43 11.21 4.14
N ALA A 81 27.10 11.35 4.05
CA ALA A 81 26.16 10.24 4.12
C ALA A 81 25.37 10.08 2.81
N ARG A 82 25.21 8.85 2.31
CA ARG A 82 24.42 8.57 1.10
C ARG A 82 22.92 8.59 1.40
N ILE A 83 22.15 9.42 0.69
CA ILE A 83 20.69 9.58 0.84
C ILE A 83 19.89 8.97 -0.33
N GLY A 84 20.55 8.64 -1.45
CA GLY A 84 19.94 7.96 -2.58
C GLY A 84 21.00 7.53 -3.60
N TYR A 85 20.63 6.70 -4.57
CA TYR A 85 21.53 6.30 -5.66
C TYR A 85 20.75 5.72 -6.85
N ILE A 86 21.37 5.69 -8.02
CA ILE A 86 20.88 5.03 -9.24
C ILE A 86 21.88 3.92 -9.60
N ASP A 87 21.38 2.74 -9.93
CA ASP A 87 22.15 1.67 -10.55
C ASP A 87 21.32 0.93 -11.63
N ASN A 88 21.81 -0.20 -12.14
CA ASN A 88 21.11 -0.98 -13.18
C ASN A 88 19.75 -1.57 -12.74
N SER A 89 19.40 -1.47 -11.46
CA SER A 89 18.12 -1.90 -10.88
C SER A 89 17.11 -0.76 -10.74
N GLY A 90 17.53 0.51 -10.93
CA GLY A 90 16.66 1.68 -10.92
C GLY A 90 17.10 2.77 -9.92
N LEU A 91 16.13 3.59 -9.50
CA LEU A 91 16.34 4.65 -8.51
C LEU A 91 16.08 4.13 -7.09
N HIS A 92 17.05 4.34 -6.20
CA HIS A 92 17.01 3.93 -4.80
C HIS A 92 17.09 5.14 -3.87
N MET A 93 16.22 5.21 -2.86
CA MET A 93 16.25 6.25 -1.83
C MET A 93 16.64 5.63 -0.49
N SER A 94 17.79 6.04 0.06
CA SER A 94 18.44 5.43 1.25
C SER A 94 17.95 6.01 2.58
N VAL A 95 17.11 7.04 2.52
CA VAL A 95 16.44 7.69 3.66
C VAL A 95 14.95 7.89 3.36
N ASN A 96 14.18 8.35 4.35
CA ASN A 96 12.77 8.69 4.16
C ASN A 96 12.58 9.56 2.91
N VAL A 97 11.63 9.17 2.09
CA VAL A 97 11.19 9.99 0.97
C VAL A 97 10.27 11.07 1.53
N LEU A 98 10.87 12.12 2.11
CA LEU A 98 10.16 13.37 2.37
C LEU A 98 9.95 14.02 1.02
N THR A 99 8.84 13.69 0.40
CA THR A 99 8.34 14.46 -0.71
C THR A 99 7.41 15.51 -0.14
N ASN A 100 7.33 16.65 -0.80
CA ASN A 100 6.20 17.56 -0.61
C ASN A 100 4.89 16.96 -1.24
N GLY A 101 4.84 15.64 -1.54
CA GLY A 101 3.87 14.92 -2.39
C GLY A 101 3.77 13.39 -2.15
N GLY A 102 3.70 12.54 -3.18
CA GLY A 102 3.54 11.07 -3.06
C GLY A 102 4.60 10.23 -3.79
N ILE A 103 4.73 8.94 -3.43
CA ILE A 103 5.68 7.97 -3.99
C ILE A 103 4.97 7.11 -5.07
N ARG A 104 5.55 6.99 -6.27
CA ARG A 104 5.05 6.11 -7.35
C ARG A 104 5.89 4.82 -7.43
N VAL A 105 5.28 3.64 -7.44
CA VAL A 105 5.98 2.33 -7.28
C VAL A 105 5.60 1.32 -8.38
N GLY A 106 6.48 1.12 -9.37
CA GLY A 106 6.48 -0.05 -10.27
C GLY A 106 6.73 0.24 -11.76
N ASP A 107 7.14 -0.80 -12.51
CA ASP A 107 7.24 -0.84 -13.99
C ASP A 107 6.50 -2.10 -14.54
N GLY A 108 7.02 -3.33 -14.35
CA GLY A 108 6.43 -4.58 -14.87
C GLY A 108 5.27 -5.24 -14.08
N LYS A 109 5.27 -5.15 -12.74
CA LYS A 109 4.13 -5.43 -11.83
C LYS A 109 4.26 -4.45 -10.67
N GLN A 110 3.22 -3.64 -10.45
CA GLN A 110 3.32 -2.43 -9.65
C GLN A 110 2.53 -2.59 -8.35
N PHE A 111 3.05 -2.11 -7.21
CA PHE A 111 2.22 -1.90 -6.02
C PHE A 111 1.29 -0.75 -6.36
N SER A 112 0.09 -1.11 -6.80
CA SER A 112 -0.81 -0.20 -7.47
C SER A 112 -1.99 0.10 -6.58
N LEU A 113 -2.03 1.31 -6.04
CA LEU A 113 -3.27 1.94 -5.63
C LEU A 113 -3.94 2.45 -6.91
N THR A 114 -4.83 1.64 -7.49
CA THR A 114 -5.49 1.95 -8.77
C THR A 114 -6.95 2.32 -8.54
N SER A 115 -7.41 3.38 -9.20
CA SER A 115 -8.83 3.66 -9.39
C SER A 115 -9.20 3.46 -10.85
N ASN A 116 -10.30 2.76 -11.11
CA ASN A 116 -10.92 2.66 -12.45
C ASN A 116 -11.92 3.81 -12.72
N ASN A 117 -12.05 4.77 -11.80
CA ASN A 117 -12.90 5.98 -11.88
C ASN A 117 -14.40 5.74 -12.13
N ASN A 118 -14.92 4.59 -11.70
CA ASN A 118 -16.35 4.26 -11.75
C ASN A 118 -17.04 4.34 -10.37
N SER A 119 -16.29 4.65 -9.31
CA SER A 119 -16.86 4.97 -8.01
C SER A 119 -17.58 6.32 -8.09
N THR A 120 -18.79 6.42 -7.52
CA THR A 120 -19.52 7.70 -7.40
C THR A 120 -19.08 8.51 -6.18
N MET A 121 -18.15 7.99 -5.37
CA MET A 121 -17.64 8.59 -4.13
C MET A 121 -16.10 8.43 -4.04
N THR A 122 -15.44 9.38 -3.40
CA THR A 122 -14.00 9.28 -3.07
C THR A 122 -13.81 8.15 -2.06
N ALA A 123 -12.74 7.36 -2.19
CA ALA A 123 -12.34 6.39 -1.17
C ALA A 123 -10.94 6.72 -0.64
N THR A 124 -10.71 6.58 0.66
CA THR A 124 -9.42 6.89 1.29
C THR A 124 -8.88 5.73 2.13
N PHE A 125 -7.55 5.71 2.33
CA PHE A 125 -6.88 4.87 3.33
C PHE A 125 -6.25 5.80 4.37
N ASN A 126 -6.70 5.68 5.62
CA ASN A 126 -6.31 6.56 6.70
C ASN A 126 -5.49 5.82 7.76
N LEU A 127 -4.53 6.54 8.34
CA LEU A 127 -3.86 6.20 9.60
C LEU A 127 -4.02 7.37 10.55
N TRP A 128 -4.80 7.17 11.61
CA TRP A 128 -5.07 8.21 12.60
C TRP A 128 -5.20 7.62 14.00
N GLY A 129 -5.29 8.49 15.02
CA GLY A 129 -5.49 8.05 16.40
C GLY A 129 -5.56 9.21 17.39
N GLY A 130 -5.91 8.87 18.62
CA GLY A 130 -5.99 9.78 19.76
C GLY A 130 -5.96 9.02 21.08
N ALA A 131 -6.11 9.72 22.21
CA ALA A 131 -6.03 9.10 23.54
C ALA A 131 -7.00 7.93 23.72
N ASP A 132 -8.22 8.05 23.18
CA ASP A 132 -9.28 7.02 23.32
C ASP A 132 -9.25 5.96 22.21
N ARG A 133 -8.53 6.23 21.12
CA ARG A 133 -8.36 5.32 19.97
C ARG A 133 -6.90 5.37 19.52
N PRO A 134 -5.99 4.69 20.23
CA PRO A 134 -4.55 4.85 20.03
C PRO A 134 -4.08 4.68 18.58
N THR A 135 -4.67 3.76 17.82
CA THR A 135 -4.34 3.55 16.41
C THR A 135 -5.55 3.05 15.66
N VAL A 136 -5.88 3.71 14.56
CA VAL A 136 -6.94 3.35 13.62
C VAL A 136 -6.34 3.29 12.22
N ILE A 137 -6.52 2.16 11.56
CA ILE A 137 -6.25 1.97 10.13
C ILE A 137 -7.61 1.79 9.46
N GLU A 138 -8.01 2.74 8.63
CA GLU A 138 -9.40 2.90 8.18
C GLU A 138 -9.49 3.06 6.67
N LEU A 139 -10.54 2.48 6.08
CA LEU A 139 -11.05 2.83 4.77
C LEU A 139 -12.39 3.54 4.92
N ASP A 140 -12.54 4.68 4.27
CA ASP A 140 -13.78 5.44 4.20
C ASP A 140 -14.11 5.91 2.79
N ASP A 141 -15.32 6.46 2.64
CA ASP A 141 -15.76 7.23 1.50
C ASP A 141 -16.48 8.54 1.90
N ASP A 142 -17.03 9.26 0.91
CA ASP A 142 -17.72 10.55 1.13
C ASP A 142 -18.94 10.46 2.06
N GLN A 143 -19.47 9.26 2.30
CA GLN A 143 -20.60 9.00 3.20
C GLN A 143 -20.15 8.45 4.56
N GLY A 144 -18.86 8.14 4.72
CA GLY A 144 -18.23 7.79 5.99
C GLY A 144 -17.40 6.51 5.92
N TRP A 145 -17.02 6.02 7.11
CA TRP A 145 -16.16 4.84 7.22
C TRP A 145 -16.87 3.57 6.74
N GLN A 146 -16.16 2.76 5.97
CA GLN A 146 -16.60 1.45 5.52
C GLN A 146 -16.11 0.37 6.47
N PHE A 147 -14.80 0.36 6.74
CA PHE A 147 -14.23 -0.52 7.76
C PHE A 147 -12.92 0.03 8.31
N TYR A 148 -12.61 -0.39 9.54
CA TYR A 148 -11.31 -0.12 10.14
C TYR A 148 -10.86 -1.27 11.01
N SER A 149 -9.56 -1.36 11.19
CA SER A 149 -8.97 -2.03 12.35
C SER A 149 -8.52 -0.96 13.34
N GLN A 150 -8.77 -1.18 14.63
CA GLN A 150 -8.22 -0.30 15.66
C GLN A 150 -7.64 -1.10 16.81
N ARG A 151 -6.66 -0.50 17.48
CA ARG A 151 -6.25 -0.87 18.82
C ARG A 151 -7.00 0.00 19.83
N ASN A 152 -7.64 -0.62 20.80
CA ASN A 152 -8.32 0.03 21.91
C ASN A 152 -7.32 0.45 22.99
N THR A 153 -7.75 1.31 23.92
CA THR A 153 -6.94 1.76 25.06
C THR A 153 -6.53 0.60 25.99
N ASP A 154 -7.33 -0.46 26.07
CA ASP A 154 -7.02 -1.69 26.79
C ASP A 154 -6.08 -2.65 26.04
N GLY A 155 -5.63 -2.25 24.84
CA GLY A 155 -4.74 -3.03 23.99
C GLY A 155 -5.44 -4.07 23.10
N SER A 156 -6.73 -4.33 23.28
CA SER A 156 -7.48 -5.22 22.39
C SER A 156 -7.61 -4.64 20.98
N ILE A 157 -7.86 -5.50 19.99
CA ILE A 157 -8.04 -5.10 18.60
C ILE A 157 -9.49 -5.37 18.19
N SER A 158 -10.09 -4.43 17.49
CA SER A 158 -11.35 -4.68 16.79
C SER A 158 -11.22 -4.38 15.32
N PHE A 159 -11.71 -5.30 14.49
CA PHE A 159 -12.04 -5.05 13.10
C PHE A 159 -13.53 -4.75 13.01
N ARG A 160 -13.89 -3.61 12.43
CA ARG A 160 -15.26 -3.11 12.36
C ARG A 160 -15.61 -2.90 10.90
N VAL A 161 -16.79 -3.38 10.50
CA VAL A 161 -17.37 -3.19 9.17
C VAL A 161 -18.71 -2.50 9.34
N ASN A 162 -18.91 -1.40 8.63
CA ASN A 162 -20.15 -0.64 8.59
C ASN A 162 -21.08 -1.23 7.51
N GLY A 163 -21.51 -2.46 7.71
CA GLY A 163 -22.28 -3.20 6.72
C GLY A 163 -22.21 -4.70 6.93
N GLN A 164 -22.56 -5.45 5.89
CA GLN A 164 -22.53 -6.91 5.90
C GLN A 164 -21.13 -7.44 5.56
N MET A 165 -20.74 -8.54 6.22
CA MET A 165 -19.55 -9.31 5.87
C MET A 165 -19.97 -10.61 5.19
N GLU A 166 -19.59 -10.78 3.93
CA GLU A 166 -19.91 -11.95 3.12
C GLU A 166 -18.65 -12.81 2.89
N PRO A 167 -18.36 -13.82 3.72
CA PRO A 167 -17.27 -14.76 3.49
C PRO A 167 -17.55 -15.67 2.29
N ASN A 168 -16.48 -16.16 1.66
CA ASN A 168 -16.57 -17.20 0.64
C ASN A 168 -17.08 -18.55 1.18
N SER A 169 -17.04 -18.76 2.50
CA SER A 169 -17.53 -19.94 3.19
C SER A 169 -18.02 -19.58 4.59
N TYR A 170 -19.23 -20.04 4.93
CA TYR A 170 -19.83 -19.91 6.25
C TYR A 170 -19.64 -21.14 7.14
N SER A 171 -18.81 -22.12 6.75
CA SER A 171 -18.68 -23.42 7.43
C SER A 171 -18.37 -23.33 8.94
N ASN A 172 -17.55 -22.36 9.34
CA ASN A 172 -17.23 -22.09 10.75
C ASN A 172 -18.38 -21.42 11.53
N PHE A 173 -19.36 -20.82 10.84
CA PHE A 173 -20.60 -20.31 11.43
C PHE A 173 -21.68 -21.39 11.47
N ASP A 174 -21.88 -22.08 10.35
CA ASP A 174 -22.89 -23.11 10.17
C ASP A 174 -22.74 -24.30 11.13
N SER A 175 -21.51 -24.58 11.55
CA SER A 175 -21.21 -25.62 12.55
C SER A 175 -21.59 -25.23 13.99
N ARG A 176 -21.99 -23.99 14.26
CA ARG A 176 -22.25 -23.48 15.62
C ARG A 176 -23.72 -23.28 15.96
N TYR A 177 -24.59 -23.15 14.97
CA TYR A 177 -25.98 -22.77 15.18
C TYR A 177 -26.96 -23.77 14.57
N VAL A 178 -28.15 -23.85 15.17
CA VAL A 178 -29.28 -24.59 14.58
C VAL A 178 -29.79 -23.79 13.39
N GLN A 179 -29.76 -24.40 12.21
CA GLN A 179 -30.17 -23.80 10.94
C GLN A 179 -31.66 -24.06 10.65
N ASP A 180 -32.19 -25.19 11.12
CA ASP A 180 -33.59 -25.58 10.93
C ASP A 180 -34.05 -26.64 11.96
N ILE A 181 -35.35 -26.79 12.13
CA ILE A 181 -36.01 -27.81 12.98
C ILE A 181 -37.17 -28.43 12.21
N ARG A 182 -37.27 -29.76 12.22
CA ARG A 182 -38.37 -30.49 11.56
C ARG A 182 -38.83 -31.71 12.33
N LEU A 183 -39.96 -32.26 11.90
CA LEU A 183 -40.36 -33.63 12.22
C LEU A 183 -39.79 -34.60 11.18
N GLY A 184 -39.11 -35.65 11.64
CA GLY A 184 -38.58 -36.71 10.79
C GLY A 184 -39.66 -37.66 10.27
N SER A 185 -39.25 -38.86 9.84
CA SER A 185 -40.15 -39.86 9.28
C SER A 185 -41.26 -40.28 10.25
N LEU A 186 -42.47 -40.43 9.71
CA LEU A 186 -43.64 -40.96 10.42
C LEU A 186 -43.39 -42.41 10.86
N GLN A 187 -43.76 -42.72 12.11
CA GLN A 187 -43.90 -44.07 12.60
C GLN A 187 -45.34 -44.29 13.04
N TYR A 188 -45.91 -45.44 12.70
CA TYR A 188 -47.24 -45.87 13.15
C TYR A 188 -47.08 -46.98 14.17
N GLY A 189 -47.89 -46.93 15.23
CA GLY A 189 -48.01 -47.98 16.24
C GLY A 189 -49.48 -48.24 16.52
N GLN A 190 -49.90 -49.52 16.46
CA GLN A 190 -51.23 -49.91 16.87
C GLN A 190 -51.38 -49.74 18.39
N VAL A 191 -52.46 -49.09 18.82
CA VAL A 191 -52.79 -48.79 20.22
C VAL A 191 -53.81 -49.80 20.75
N TRP A 192 -54.88 -50.06 20.00
CA TRP A 192 -55.90 -51.03 20.41
C TRP A 192 -55.34 -52.46 20.35
N ASN A 193 -55.32 -53.14 21.50
CA ASN A 193 -54.71 -54.46 21.68
C ASN A 193 -53.26 -54.55 21.12
N GLY A 194 -52.56 -53.43 21.07
CA GLY A 194 -51.22 -53.29 20.50
C GLY A 194 -50.24 -52.66 21.50
N PRO A 195 -48.93 -52.71 21.22
CA PRO A 195 -47.91 -52.21 22.14
C PRO A 195 -47.87 -50.68 22.25
N GLY A 196 -48.53 -49.95 21.33
CA GLY A 196 -48.49 -48.49 21.27
C GLY A 196 -47.05 -47.95 21.14
N PHE A 197 -46.81 -46.80 21.77
CA PHE A 197 -45.47 -46.24 21.93
C PHE A 197 -45.18 -45.96 23.40
N SER A 198 -44.06 -46.46 23.89
CA SER A 198 -43.47 -45.96 25.13
C SER A 198 -42.79 -44.61 24.89
N ASP A 199 -42.54 -43.87 25.98
CA ASP A 199 -41.71 -42.69 25.91
C ASP A 199 -40.35 -43.03 25.26
N THR A 200 -39.93 -42.20 24.32
CA THR A 200 -38.70 -42.37 23.56
C THR A 200 -38.12 -40.99 23.34
N SER A 201 -36.91 -40.77 23.85
CA SER A 201 -36.21 -39.48 23.78
C SER A 201 -36.25 -38.88 22.36
N GLY A 202 -36.72 -37.64 22.25
CA GLY A 202 -36.81 -36.91 20.98
C GLY A 202 -38.02 -37.23 20.09
N TYR A 203 -38.95 -38.11 20.50
CA TYR A 203 -40.15 -38.41 19.72
C TYR A 203 -41.40 -37.72 20.27
N VAL A 204 -42.30 -37.32 19.37
CA VAL A 204 -43.61 -36.74 19.71
C VAL A 204 -44.72 -37.45 18.94
N ILE A 205 -45.90 -37.57 19.55
CA ILE A 205 -47.12 -38.05 18.89
C ILE A 205 -47.61 -36.96 17.93
N THR A 206 -47.86 -37.34 16.68
CA THR A 206 -48.27 -36.41 15.61
C THR A 206 -49.64 -36.75 15.01
N GLY A 207 -50.30 -37.78 15.52
CA GLY A 207 -51.64 -38.14 15.08
C GLY A 207 -52.19 -39.32 15.85
N ILE A 208 -53.51 -39.36 16.00
CA ILE A 208 -54.27 -40.45 16.59
C ILE A 208 -55.34 -40.84 15.56
N THR A 209 -55.51 -42.14 15.34
CA THR A 209 -56.48 -42.67 14.38
C THR A 209 -57.45 -43.60 15.07
N ASN A 210 -58.72 -43.42 14.73
CA ASN A 210 -59.79 -44.37 14.94
C ASN A 210 -60.47 -44.54 13.57
N GLY A 211 -60.24 -45.69 12.94
CA GLY A 211 -60.70 -45.98 11.58
C GLY A 211 -62.11 -46.52 11.53
N ASN A 212 -62.61 -47.13 12.61
CA ASN A 212 -63.97 -47.68 12.68
C ASN A 212 -64.98 -46.72 13.35
N SER A 213 -64.52 -45.57 13.83
CA SER A 213 -65.28 -44.52 14.51
C SER A 213 -66.03 -45.00 15.77
N ASP A 214 -65.48 -45.99 16.49
CA ASP A 214 -66.00 -46.43 17.79
C ASP A 214 -65.49 -45.55 18.96
N GLU A 215 -65.68 -45.97 20.22
CA GLU A 215 -65.22 -45.22 21.38
C GLU A 215 -63.71 -45.39 21.69
N LEU A 216 -62.97 -46.21 20.93
CA LEU A 216 -61.60 -46.61 21.20
C LEU A 216 -60.61 -46.01 20.19
N VAL A 217 -59.32 -45.97 20.53
CA VAL A 217 -58.26 -45.50 19.63
C VAL A 217 -57.56 -46.70 19.01
N ASP A 218 -57.52 -46.78 17.68
CA ASP A 218 -56.89 -47.89 16.96
C ASP A 218 -55.38 -47.73 16.86
N GLY A 219 -54.91 -46.52 16.59
CA GLY A 219 -53.51 -46.28 16.22
C GLY A 219 -53.00 -44.90 16.60
N ALA A 220 -51.69 -44.82 16.77
CA ALA A 220 -50.95 -43.60 17.02
C ALA A 220 -49.83 -43.44 16.01
N HIS A 221 -49.58 -42.19 15.65
CA HIS A 221 -48.48 -41.76 14.81
C HIS A 221 -47.47 -40.99 15.65
N ARG A 222 -46.17 -41.24 15.48
CA ARG A 222 -45.11 -40.41 16.08
C ARG A 222 -44.03 -40.04 15.07
N ARG A 223 -43.29 -38.98 15.35
CA ARG A 223 -42.10 -38.56 14.57
C ARG A 223 -41.00 -38.11 15.52
N PRO A 224 -39.71 -38.32 15.18
CA PRO A 224 -38.63 -37.68 15.91
C PRO A 224 -38.60 -36.19 15.56
N ILE A 225 -38.32 -35.33 16.54
CA ILE A 225 -37.92 -33.96 16.28
C ILE A 225 -36.43 -33.97 15.89
N GLN A 226 -36.10 -33.29 14.80
CA GLN A 226 -34.74 -33.19 14.28
C GLN A 226 -34.31 -31.73 14.19
N LYS A 227 -33.01 -31.46 14.38
CA LYS A 227 -32.37 -30.16 14.18
C LYS A 227 -31.24 -30.24 13.16
N LEU A 228 -31.08 -29.20 12.34
CA LEU A 228 -30.01 -29.09 11.34
C LEU A 228 -28.87 -28.24 11.90
N ILE A 229 -27.65 -28.78 11.92
CA ILE A 229 -26.42 -28.05 12.28
C ILE A 229 -25.31 -28.50 11.32
N GLY A 230 -24.59 -27.56 10.71
CA GLY A 230 -23.49 -27.86 9.79
C GLY A 230 -23.89 -28.75 8.62
N ASN A 231 -25.07 -28.52 8.05
CA ASN A 231 -25.65 -29.33 6.96
C ASN A 231 -25.93 -30.82 7.33
N GLN A 232 -26.02 -31.14 8.62
CA GLN A 232 -26.37 -32.48 9.11
C GLN A 232 -27.58 -32.45 10.05
N TRP A 233 -28.52 -33.38 9.84
CA TRP A 233 -29.70 -33.56 10.70
C TRP A 233 -29.38 -34.45 11.91
N TYR A 234 -29.76 -33.99 13.10
CA TYR A 234 -29.62 -34.70 14.37
C TYR A 234 -30.98 -34.89 15.03
N ASN A 235 -31.26 -36.05 15.61
CA ASN A 235 -32.40 -36.21 16.49
C ASN A 235 -32.16 -35.43 17.79
N VAL A 236 -33.18 -34.74 18.29
CA VAL A 236 -33.11 -34.08 19.60
C VAL A 236 -33.25 -35.09 20.73
N VAL A 237 -32.98 -34.65 21.96
CA VAL A 237 -33.11 -35.48 23.17
C VAL A 237 -34.12 -34.85 24.14
N SER A 238 -34.89 -35.69 24.82
CA SER A 238 -35.73 -35.34 25.97
C SER A 238 -34.92 -35.48 27.27
N ILE A 239 -35.15 -34.60 28.25
CA ILE A 239 -34.51 -34.61 29.58
C ILE A 239 -35.49 -35.01 30.68
#